data_AF-A0A4D6XHS5-F1
#
_entry.id   AF-A0A4D6XHS5-F1
#
_cell.length_a   1.000
_cell.length_b   1.000
_cell.length_c   1.000
_cell.angle_alpha   90.00
_cell.angle_beta   90.00
_cell.angle_gamma   90.00
#
_symmetry.space_group_name_H-M   'P 1'
#
loop_
_entity.id
_entity.type
_entity.pdbx_description
1 polymer ?
#
loop_
_entity_poly.entity_id
_entity_poly.type
_entity_poly.pdbx_seq_one_letter_code
_entity_poly.pdbx_strand_id
1 'polypeptide(L)'
;MELSPVNPDVRARIISAIEELYDQLGRADKFPTVSDVRGRARADMNTCSAVFKEWKRQQTAKPALVAVAVPDQVKSAHLEAVGIVWTAAQEQANASLREAEAKWELERGDNETMRRELAEAYEGAVAEAEQARSSHAEVQRSNDLLTQQNQQLSQQLAEARESLAEQTTRAVEIERRANDLKDELRVAHEETAAVRQELSQSRISHLAELDQQKGVAAEQIERLNENLVTARARLESVTEQAEERQMALGDTQVKLAQAQAQAEAANEELVRVRAALDVKQQQADGLQLQVATLGAQHAELQRSHTTLQADAEKWRQAADENSRELAKTTGGLQEVLRQNSELMTRLSPTKSRHSSATEKPSAGKPDEPK
;
A
#
# COMPACT_ATOMS: atom_id res chain seq x y z
N MET A 1 128.28 42.55 -157.12
CA MET A 1 127.86 42.90 -158.49
C MET A 1 127.51 44.37 -158.49
N GLU A 2 128.34 45.19 -159.14
CA GLU A 2 128.02 46.60 -159.36
C GLU A 2 127.03 46.68 -160.52
N LEU A 3 125.85 47.23 -160.25
CA LEU A 3 124.89 47.56 -161.30
C LEU A 3 125.25 48.94 -161.84
N SER A 4 125.39 49.05 -163.16
CA SER A 4 125.74 50.31 -163.83
C SER A 4 124.84 51.46 -163.36
N PRO A 5 125.37 52.69 -163.22
CA PRO A 5 124.60 53.81 -162.69
C PRO A 5 123.36 54.04 -163.57
N VAL A 6 122.19 53.76 -162.99
CA VAL A 6 120.91 53.98 -163.65
C VAL A 6 120.81 55.45 -164.03
N ASN A 7 120.66 55.73 -165.33
CA ASN A 7 120.48 57.09 -165.84
C ASN A 7 119.41 57.82 -164.99
N PRO A 8 119.69 59.03 -164.47
CA PRO A 8 118.82 59.70 -163.50
C PRO A 8 117.41 59.96 -164.05
N ASP A 9 117.27 60.25 -165.35
CA ASP A 9 115.97 60.48 -166.01
C ASP A 9 115.17 59.17 -166.18
N VAL A 10 115.86 58.02 -166.20
CA VAL A 10 115.24 56.70 -166.14
C VAL A 10 114.83 56.39 -164.69
N ARG A 11 115.69 56.67 -163.71
CA ARG A 11 115.38 56.48 -162.27
C ARG A 11 114.20 57.34 -161.83
N ALA A 12 114.15 58.62 -162.22
CA ALA A 12 113.07 59.54 -161.86
C ALA A 12 111.73 59.09 -162.45
N ARG A 13 111.69 58.73 -163.74
CA ARG A 13 110.49 58.16 -164.38
C ARG A 13 110.04 56.84 -163.75
N ILE A 14 110.97 56.00 -163.30
CA ILE A 14 110.63 54.78 -162.57
C ILE A 14 110.03 55.10 -161.20
N ILE A 15 110.58 56.07 -160.45
CA ILE A 15 110.02 56.48 -159.15
C ILE A 15 108.63 57.09 -159.33
N SER A 16 108.42 58.02 -160.26
CA SER A 16 107.07 58.57 -160.52
C SER A 16 106.10 57.49 -160.99
N ALA A 17 106.54 56.53 -161.82
CA ALA A 17 105.70 55.39 -162.20
C ALA A 17 105.37 54.46 -161.01
N ILE A 18 106.29 54.25 -160.07
CA ILE A 18 106.04 53.49 -158.83
C ILE A 18 105.01 54.23 -157.97
N GLU A 19 105.18 55.54 -157.79
CA GLU A 19 104.31 56.37 -156.96
C GLU A 19 102.91 56.49 -157.57
N GLU A 20 102.78 56.77 -158.86
CA GLU A 20 101.47 56.79 -159.54
C GLU A 20 100.75 55.43 -159.50
N LEU A 21 101.49 54.30 -159.61
CA LEU A 21 100.89 52.97 -159.51
C LEU A 21 100.54 52.60 -158.05
N TYR A 22 101.32 53.05 -157.07
CA TYR A 22 101.04 52.87 -155.65
C TYR A 22 99.83 53.72 -155.20
N ASP A 23 99.69 54.91 -155.76
CA ASP A 23 98.54 55.81 -155.59
C ASP A 23 97.27 55.20 -156.20
N GLN A 24 97.37 54.62 -157.41
CA GLN A 24 96.28 53.85 -158.04
C GLN A 24 95.91 52.58 -157.27
N LEU A 25 96.84 52.03 -156.46
CA LEU A 25 96.59 50.92 -155.52
C LEU A 25 96.17 51.40 -154.12
N GLY A 26 95.93 52.71 -153.93
CA GLY A 26 95.39 53.30 -152.71
C GLY A 26 96.40 53.51 -151.57
N ARG A 27 97.70 53.52 -151.85
CA ARG A 27 98.82 53.68 -150.90
C ARG A 27 98.86 52.69 -149.71
N ALA A 28 98.11 51.59 -149.79
CA ALA A 28 98.10 50.52 -148.80
C ALA A 28 99.22 49.48 -149.06
N ASP A 29 99.30 48.40 -148.27
CA ASP A 29 100.31 47.32 -148.35
C ASP A 29 100.45 46.61 -149.73
N LYS A 30 99.60 46.95 -150.71
CA LYS A 30 99.65 46.47 -152.09
C LYS A 30 100.63 47.29 -152.93
N PHE A 31 101.90 46.92 -152.82
CA PHE A 31 102.96 47.41 -153.70
C PHE A 31 102.72 46.98 -155.17
N PRO A 32 102.90 47.87 -156.18
CA PRO A 32 102.69 47.53 -157.59
C PRO A 32 103.70 46.50 -158.11
N THR A 33 103.39 45.78 -159.20
CA THR A 33 104.37 44.82 -159.74
C THR A 33 105.45 45.53 -160.54
N VAL A 34 106.66 44.96 -160.55
CA VAL A 34 107.78 45.50 -161.34
C VAL A 34 107.48 45.46 -162.85
N SER A 35 106.61 44.56 -163.31
CA SER A 35 106.19 44.53 -164.72
C SER A 35 105.30 45.72 -165.08
N ASP A 36 104.41 46.13 -164.18
CA ASP A 36 103.54 47.31 -164.38
C ASP A 36 104.37 48.59 -164.36
N VAL A 37 105.27 48.72 -163.37
CA VAL A 37 106.26 49.81 -163.28
C VAL A 37 107.09 49.91 -164.56
N ARG A 38 107.57 48.78 -165.09
CA ARG A 38 108.32 48.71 -166.35
C ARG A 38 107.47 49.14 -167.55
N GLY A 39 106.24 48.65 -167.65
CA GLY A 39 105.32 49.00 -168.75
C GLY A 39 104.96 50.48 -168.76
N ARG A 40 104.76 51.06 -167.57
CA ARG A 40 104.45 52.47 -167.34
C ARG A 40 105.64 53.39 -167.62
N ALA A 41 106.83 53.08 -167.08
CA ALA A 41 108.05 53.88 -167.23
C ALA A 41 108.77 53.70 -168.58
N ARG A 42 108.44 52.62 -169.33
CA ARG A 42 109.11 52.17 -170.56
C ARG A 42 110.64 52.06 -170.40
N ALA A 43 111.06 51.33 -169.38
CA ALA A 43 112.47 51.12 -169.03
C ALA A 43 112.87 49.63 -169.04
N ASP A 44 114.15 49.33 -168.78
CA ASP A 44 114.64 47.96 -168.60
C ASP A 44 114.13 47.33 -167.28
N MET A 45 113.93 46.00 -167.31
CA MET A 45 113.43 45.22 -166.18
C MET A 45 114.40 45.19 -164.99
N ASN A 46 115.71 45.11 -165.23
CA ASN A 46 116.71 45.08 -164.15
C ASN A 46 116.76 46.44 -163.43
N THR A 47 116.71 47.51 -164.21
CA THR A 47 116.63 48.90 -163.78
C THR A 47 115.40 49.17 -162.92
N CYS A 48 114.21 48.77 -163.38
CA CYS A 48 112.97 48.85 -162.58
C CYS A 48 113.08 48.04 -161.28
N SER A 49 113.64 46.82 -161.35
CA SER A 49 113.79 45.93 -160.18
C SER A 49 114.69 46.52 -159.09
N ALA A 50 115.78 47.21 -159.47
CA ALA A 50 116.71 47.81 -158.52
C ALA A 50 116.10 49.04 -157.82
N VAL A 51 115.52 49.96 -158.58
CA VAL A 51 114.94 51.20 -158.04
C VAL A 51 113.73 50.91 -157.16
N PHE A 52 112.87 49.96 -157.55
CA PHE A 52 111.70 49.58 -156.77
C PHE A 52 112.04 48.93 -155.42
N LYS A 53 113.07 48.08 -155.37
CA LYS A 53 113.55 47.50 -154.10
C LYS A 53 114.02 48.57 -153.13
N GLU A 54 114.73 49.59 -153.61
CA GLU A 54 115.22 50.68 -152.77
C GLU A 54 114.08 51.55 -152.24
N TRP A 55 113.15 51.97 -153.11
CA TRP A 55 111.97 52.76 -152.71
C TRP A 55 111.11 52.00 -151.69
N LYS A 56 110.86 50.69 -151.93
CA LYS A 56 110.12 49.85 -150.98
C LYS A 56 110.84 49.71 -149.63
N ARG A 57 112.17 49.59 -149.61
CA ARG A 57 112.97 49.55 -148.38
C ARG A 57 112.74 50.81 -147.54
N GLN A 58 112.78 51.99 -148.17
CA GLN A 58 112.62 53.28 -147.51
C GLN A 58 111.21 53.44 -146.89
N GLN A 59 110.15 53.04 -147.59
CA GLN A 59 108.77 53.04 -147.05
C GLN A 59 108.59 52.11 -145.82
N THR A 60 109.42 51.08 -145.66
CA THR A 60 109.29 50.09 -144.57
C THR A 60 110.17 50.35 -143.34
N ALA A 61 110.88 51.48 -143.28
CA ALA A 61 111.76 51.83 -142.17
C ALA A 61 110.96 52.23 -140.91
N LYS A 62 111.03 51.42 -139.85
CA LYS A 62 110.37 51.71 -138.56
C LYS A 62 111.18 52.72 -137.73
N PRO A 63 110.55 53.76 -137.12
CA PRO A 63 111.19 54.60 -136.12
C PRO A 63 111.64 53.80 -134.89
N ALA A 64 112.74 54.23 -134.26
CA ALA A 64 113.23 53.64 -133.02
C ALA A 64 112.43 54.17 -131.80
N LEU A 65 112.18 53.30 -130.82
CA LEU A 65 111.53 53.68 -129.56
C LEU A 65 112.53 54.37 -128.63
N VAL A 66 112.16 55.55 -128.12
CA VAL A 66 112.94 56.31 -127.12
C VAL A 66 112.35 56.05 -125.74
N ALA A 67 113.13 55.43 -124.85
CA ALA A 67 112.74 55.23 -123.47
C ALA A 67 112.94 56.52 -122.65
N VAL A 68 111.85 57.26 -122.41
CA VAL A 68 111.87 58.46 -121.57
C VAL A 68 111.70 58.08 -120.10
N ALA A 69 112.64 58.48 -119.25
CA ALA A 69 112.52 58.28 -117.80
C ALA A 69 111.41 59.18 -117.21
N VAL A 70 110.59 58.63 -116.32
CA VAL A 70 109.53 59.40 -115.63
C VAL A 70 110.17 60.55 -114.83
N PRO A 71 109.73 61.81 -115.01
CA PRO A 71 110.26 62.95 -114.26
C PRO A 71 110.03 62.83 -112.75
N ASP A 72 111.00 63.24 -111.95
CA ASP A 72 110.97 63.06 -110.49
C ASP A 72 109.84 63.83 -109.79
N GLN A 73 109.37 64.93 -110.37
CA GLN A 73 108.16 65.64 -109.93
C GLN A 73 106.93 64.72 -109.92
N VAL A 74 106.77 63.85 -110.93
CA VAL A 74 105.64 62.91 -111.03
C VAL A 74 105.78 61.79 -109.99
N LYS A 75 107.01 61.34 -109.72
CA LYS A 75 107.29 60.35 -108.66
C LYS A 75 106.97 60.93 -107.28
N SER A 76 107.38 62.17 -107.02
CA SER A 76 107.11 62.88 -105.77
C SER A 76 105.61 63.04 -105.53
N ALA A 77 104.87 63.56 -106.52
CA ALA A 77 103.42 63.74 -106.43
C ALA A 77 102.67 62.40 -106.27
N HIS A 78 103.16 61.31 -106.87
CA HIS A 78 102.58 59.98 -106.67
C HIS A 78 102.81 59.45 -105.24
N LEU A 79 104.03 59.57 -104.70
CA LEU A 79 104.34 59.16 -103.32
C LEU A 79 103.56 60.00 -102.29
N GLU A 80 103.40 61.30 -102.54
CA GLU A 80 102.57 62.20 -101.74
C GLU A 80 101.10 61.77 -101.75
N ALA A 81 100.52 61.53 -102.93
CA ALA A 81 99.14 61.06 -103.06
C ALA A 81 98.90 59.70 -102.37
N VAL A 82 99.85 58.76 -102.48
CA VAL A 82 99.79 57.47 -101.76
C VAL A 82 99.89 57.68 -100.25
N GLY A 83 100.75 58.60 -99.79
CA GLY A 83 100.86 58.97 -98.37
C GLY A 83 99.57 59.57 -97.81
N ILE A 84 98.90 60.45 -98.56
CA ILE A 84 97.60 61.03 -98.20
C ILE A 84 96.53 59.93 -98.08
N VAL A 85 96.42 59.06 -99.09
CA VAL A 85 95.42 57.97 -99.09
C VAL A 85 95.69 56.96 -97.96
N TRP A 86 96.96 56.61 -97.71
CA TRP A 86 97.32 55.75 -96.59
C TRP A 86 96.96 56.38 -95.24
N THR A 87 97.27 57.67 -95.04
CA THR A 87 96.98 58.38 -93.79
C THR A 87 95.48 58.45 -93.54
N ALA A 88 94.68 58.83 -94.55
CA ALA A 88 93.22 58.85 -94.44
C ALA A 88 92.61 57.45 -94.17
N ALA A 89 93.15 56.39 -94.80
CA ALA A 89 92.72 55.02 -94.52
C ALA A 89 93.07 54.57 -93.09
N GLN A 90 94.26 54.95 -92.59
CA GLN A 90 94.69 54.66 -91.22
C GLN A 90 93.87 55.45 -90.19
N GLU A 91 93.54 56.72 -90.47
CA GLU A 91 92.63 57.53 -89.65
C GLU A 91 91.23 56.92 -89.58
N GLN A 92 90.65 56.53 -90.73
CA GLN A 92 89.34 55.88 -90.79
C GLN A 92 89.32 54.54 -90.06
N ALA A 93 90.35 53.69 -90.24
CA ALA A 93 90.46 52.42 -89.53
C ALA A 93 90.57 52.62 -88.01
N ASN A 94 91.37 53.59 -87.56
CA ASN A 94 91.48 53.95 -86.14
C ASN A 94 90.17 54.57 -85.60
N ALA A 95 89.41 55.30 -86.41
CA ALA A 95 88.11 55.83 -86.02
C ALA A 95 87.09 54.69 -85.80
N SER A 96 86.97 53.77 -86.76
CA SER A 96 86.07 52.61 -86.66
C SER A 96 86.49 51.64 -85.54
N LEU A 97 87.79 51.49 -85.23
CA LEU A 97 88.24 50.73 -84.07
C LEU A 97 87.74 51.35 -82.76
N ARG A 98 87.98 52.65 -82.53
CA ARG A 98 87.50 53.34 -81.32
C ARG A 98 85.97 53.33 -81.20
N GLU A 99 85.26 53.41 -82.32
CA GLU A 99 83.80 53.30 -82.35
C GLU A 99 83.33 51.88 -81.93
N ALA A 100 84.01 50.83 -82.39
CA ALA A 100 83.73 49.45 -82.00
C ALA A 100 84.07 49.17 -80.53
N GLU A 101 85.21 49.69 -80.04
CA GLU A 101 85.61 49.62 -78.63
C GLU A 101 84.58 50.32 -77.72
N ALA A 102 84.15 51.53 -78.08
CA ALA A 102 83.14 52.28 -77.33
C ALA A 102 81.76 51.58 -77.32
N LYS A 103 81.35 50.97 -78.44
CA LYS A 103 80.12 50.16 -78.50
C LYS A 103 80.22 48.89 -77.66
N TRP A 104 81.36 48.20 -77.71
CA TRP A 104 81.57 46.98 -76.93
C TRP A 104 81.60 47.24 -75.41
N GLU A 105 82.23 48.32 -74.95
CA GLU A 105 82.20 48.71 -73.54
C GLU A 105 80.80 49.17 -73.09
N LEU A 106 80.02 49.81 -73.96
CA LEU A 106 78.61 50.12 -73.70
C LEU A 106 77.77 48.84 -73.57
N GLU A 107 77.81 47.95 -74.56
CA GLU A 107 77.12 46.65 -74.53
C GLU A 107 77.52 45.81 -73.30
N ARG A 108 78.80 45.87 -72.90
CA ARG A 108 79.33 45.23 -71.69
C ARG A 108 78.73 45.85 -70.42
N GLY A 109 78.66 47.17 -70.33
CA GLY A 109 78.05 47.89 -69.20
C GLY A 109 76.55 47.62 -69.06
N ASP A 110 75.84 47.59 -70.18
CA ASP A 110 74.41 47.25 -70.24
C ASP A 110 74.17 45.80 -69.82
N ASN A 111 74.96 44.84 -70.34
CA ASN A 111 74.88 43.43 -69.94
C ASN A 111 75.15 43.23 -68.44
N GLU A 112 76.14 43.94 -67.88
CA GLU A 112 76.48 43.82 -66.47
C GLU A 112 75.44 44.49 -65.55
N THR A 113 74.75 45.52 -66.05
CA THR A 113 73.62 46.15 -65.36
C THR A 113 72.39 45.25 -65.39
N MET A 114 72.03 44.70 -66.56
CA MET A 114 70.96 43.72 -66.70
C MET A 114 71.16 42.48 -65.83
N ARG A 115 72.41 41.99 -65.70
CA ARG A 115 72.73 40.87 -64.78
C ARG A 115 72.48 41.22 -63.32
N ARG A 116 72.83 42.43 -62.90
CA ARG A 116 72.64 42.90 -61.53
C ARG A 116 71.16 43.07 -61.21
N GLU A 117 70.42 43.74 -62.09
CA GLU A 117 68.96 43.91 -61.95
C GLU A 117 68.23 42.57 -61.90
N LEU A 118 68.65 41.59 -62.73
CA LEU A 118 68.13 40.22 -62.66
C LEU A 118 68.48 39.52 -61.34
N ALA A 119 69.72 39.65 -60.85
CA ALA A 119 70.13 39.06 -59.58
C ALA A 119 69.35 39.65 -58.39
N GLU A 120 69.26 40.98 -58.30
CA GLU A 120 68.49 41.70 -57.28
C GLU A 120 67.00 41.33 -57.33
N ALA A 121 66.42 41.18 -58.53
CA ALA A 121 65.04 40.72 -58.71
C ALA A 121 64.83 39.26 -58.28
N TYR A 122 65.79 38.36 -58.54
CA TYR A 122 65.71 36.97 -58.07
C TYR A 122 65.88 36.87 -56.55
N GLU A 123 66.80 37.62 -55.95
CA GLU A 123 66.98 37.67 -54.49
C GLU A 123 65.73 38.22 -53.78
N GLY A 124 65.14 39.29 -54.32
CA GLY A 124 63.85 39.83 -53.85
C GLY A 124 62.72 38.82 -53.95
N ALA A 125 62.56 38.16 -55.10
CA ALA A 125 61.52 37.14 -55.30
C ALA A 125 61.69 35.91 -54.40
N VAL A 126 62.93 35.52 -54.06
CA VAL A 126 63.20 34.47 -53.06
C VAL A 126 62.80 34.93 -51.66
N ALA A 127 63.19 36.13 -51.24
CA ALA A 127 62.84 36.67 -49.94
C ALA A 127 61.31 36.83 -49.75
N GLU A 128 60.60 37.33 -50.76
CA GLU A 128 59.13 37.37 -50.76
C GLU A 128 58.51 35.97 -50.68
N ALA A 129 59.05 34.99 -51.42
CA ALA A 129 58.56 33.62 -51.39
C ALA A 129 58.87 32.88 -50.08
N GLU A 130 59.88 33.29 -49.32
CA GLU A 130 60.13 32.80 -47.95
C GLU A 130 59.21 33.46 -46.93
N GLN A 131 59.00 34.79 -47.04
CA GLN A 131 58.07 35.54 -46.19
C GLN A 131 56.60 35.11 -46.40
N ALA A 132 56.22 34.72 -47.61
CA ALA A 132 54.92 34.12 -47.91
C ALA A 132 54.77 32.72 -47.30
N ARG A 133 55.85 31.92 -47.26
CA ARG A 133 55.84 30.58 -46.65
C ARG A 133 55.79 30.64 -45.11
N SER A 134 56.53 31.56 -44.49
CA SER A 134 56.54 31.72 -43.03
C SER A 134 55.17 32.13 -42.51
N SER A 135 54.59 33.19 -43.09
CA SER A 135 53.24 33.67 -42.77
C SER A 135 52.15 32.63 -43.06
N HIS A 136 52.21 31.90 -44.17
CA HIS A 136 51.30 30.78 -44.44
C HIS A 136 51.41 29.68 -43.36
N ALA A 137 52.62 29.29 -42.98
CA ALA A 137 52.84 28.28 -41.94
C ALA A 137 52.39 28.73 -40.54
N GLU A 138 52.37 30.04 -40.26
CA GLU A 138 51.79 30.61 -39.02
C GLU A 138 50.27 30.62 -39.05
N VAL A 139 49.66 31.02 -40.18
CA VAL A 139 48.21 30.96 -40.37
C VAL A 139 47.69 29.51 -40.30
N GLN A 140 48.42 28.54 -40.85
CA GLN A 140 48.09 27.11 -40.70
C GLN A 140 48.13 26.68 -39.23
N ARG A 141 49.23 26.95 -38.50
CA ARG A 141 49.34 26.62 -37.07
C ARG A 141 48.22 27.25 -36.22
N SER A 142 47.79 28.47 -36.56
CA SER A 142 46.65 29.15 -35.93
C SER A 142 45.32 28.45 -36.26
N ASN A 143 45.12 28.06 -37.52
CA ASN A 143 43.92 27.33 -37.96
C ASN A 143 43.82 25.93 -37.33
N ASP A 144 44.93 25.20 -37.23
CA ASP A 144 45.00 23.90 -36.57
C ASP A 144 44.61 24.01 -35.08
N LEU A 145 45.13 25.01 -34.38
CA LEU A 145 44.79 25.29 -32.98
C LEU A 145 43.31 25.66 -32.81
N LEU A 146 42.77 26.54 -33.65
CA LEU A 146 41.35 26.91 -33.64
C LEU A 146 40.44 25.72 -33.98
N THR A 147 40.86 24.84 -34.89
CA THR A 147 40.16 23.59 -35.20
C THR A 147 40.14 22.64 -34.00
N GLN A 148 41.27 22.45 -33.31
CA GLN A 148 41.34 21.65 -32.08
C GLN A 148 40.45 22.23 -30.97
N GLN A 149 40.46 23.55 -30.77
CA GLN A 149 39.59 24.23 -29.80
C GLN A 149 38.10 24.05 -30.14
N ASN A 150 37.71 24.15 -31.41
CA ASN A 150 36.33 23.89 -31.84
C ASN A 150 35.91 22.43 -31.62
N GLN A 151 36.82 21.46 -31.82
CA GLN A 151 36.56 20.05 -31.53
C GLN A 151 36.36 19.81 -30.02
N GLN A 152 37.22 20.39 -29.16
CA GLN A 152 37.08 20.31 -27.70
C GLN A 152 35.79 20.94 -27.20
N LEU A 153 35.44 22.14 -27.68
CA LEU A 153 34.18 22.81 -27.33
C LEU A 153 32.96 22.01 -27.83
N SER A 154 33.05 21.36 -28.98
CA SER A 154 31.98 20.49 -29.50
C SER A 154 31.78 19.23 -28.65
N GLN A 155 32.87 18.64 -28.13
CA GLN A 155 32.83 17.50 -27.20
C GLN A 155 32.21 17.90 -25.86
N GLN A 156 32.70 18.98 -25.23
CA GLN A 156 32.13 19.52 -23.99
C GLN A 156 30.64 19.87 -24.11
N LEU A 157 30.22 20.39 -25.27
CA LEU A 157 28.82 20.72 -25.55
C LEU A 157 27.95 19.47 -25.76
N ALA A 158 28.52 18.37 -26.26
CA ALA A 158 27.83 17.07 -26.31
C ALA A 158 27.68 16.46 -24.90
N GLU A 159 28.75 16.42 -24.11
CA GLU A 159 28.76 15.96 -22.70
C GLU A 159 27.77 16.76 -21.83
N ALA A 160 27.72 18.08 -22.02
CA ALA A 160 26.76 18.95 -21.34
C ALA A 160 25.29 18.69 -21.75
N ARG A 161 25.05 18.27 -23.00
CA ARG A 161 23.70 17.88 -23.47
C ARG A 161 23.27 16.52 -22.95
N GLU A 162 24.19 15.55 -22.92
CA GLU A 162 23.93 14.20 -22.41
C GLU A 162 23.64 14.23 -20.90
N SER A 163 24.50 14.90 -20.13
CA SER A 163 24.27 15.10 -18.68
C SER A 163 22.99 15.89 -18.38
N LEU A 164 22.65 16.92 -19.18
CA LEU A 164 21.36 17.61 -19.05
C LEU A 164 20.16 16.69 -19.34
N ALA A 165 20.27 15.80 -20.33
CA ALA A 165 19.24 14.82 -20.63
C ALA A 165 19.07 13.82 -19.47
N GLU A 166 20.17 13.31 -18.88
CA GLU A 166 20.10 12.45 -17.69
C GLU A 166 19.42 13.14 -16.50
N GLN A 167 19.76 14.40 -16.21
CA GLN A 167 19.14 15.12 -15.10
C GLN A 167 17.66 15.40 -15.37
N THR A 168 17.29 15.60 -16.63
CA THR A 168 15.88 15.77 -17.04
C THR A 168 15.08 14.48 -16.86
N THR A 169 15.61 13.31 -17.25
CA THR A 169 14.91 12.03 -17.01
C THR A 169 14.81 11.70 -15.53
N ARG A 170 15.88 11.95 -14.75
CA ARG A 170 15.87 11.82 -13.28
C ARG A 170 14.83 12.75 -12.63
N ALA A 171 14.71 14.00 -13.10
CA ALA A 171 13.70 14.93 -12.61
C ALA A 171 12.27 14.42 -12.87
N VAL A 172 11.97 13.97 -14.09
CA VAL A 172 10.65 13.40 -14.45
C VAL A 172 10.33 12.14 -13.64
N GLU A 173 11.33 11.28 -13.38
CA GLU A 173 11.14 10.13 -12.48
C GLU A 173 10.85 10.54 -11.03
N ILE A 174 11.54 11.56 -10.52
CA ILE A 174 11.32 12.07 -9.16
C ILE A 174 9.94 12.73 -9.05
N GLU A 175 9.53 13.54 -10.03
CA GLU A 175 8.19 14.13 -10.09
C GLU A 175 7.10 13.06 -10.14
N ARG A 176 7.28 12.01 -10.95
CA ARG A 176 6.37 10.87 -11.00
C ARG A 176 6.28 10.18 -9.64
N ARG A 177 7.41 9.76 -9.05
CA ARG A 177 7.43 9.09 -7.73
C ARG A 177 6.81 9.98 -6.64
N ALA A 178 7.02 11.29 -6.71
CA ALA A 178 6.41 12.25 -5.79
C ALA A 178 4.91 12.47 -6.01
N ASN A 179 4.35 12.08 -7.16
CA ASN A 179 2.90 12.05 -7.40
C ASN A 179 2.31 10.70 -7.03
N ASP A 180 2.96 9.59 -7.42
CA ASP A 180 2.61 8.22 -7.02
C ASP A 180 2.48 8.15 -5.46
N LEU A 181 3.46 8.69 -4.72
CA LEU A 181 3.42 8.80 -3.24
C LEU A 181 2.33 9.72 -2.67
N LYS A 182 1.87 10.74 -3.41
CA LYS A 182 0.76 11.61 -2.95
C LYS A 182 -0.57 10.87 -3.07
N ASP A 183 -0.76 10.09 -4.14
CA ASP A 183 -1.96 9.29 -4.31
C ASP A 183 -2.00 8.11 -3.33
N GLU A 184 -0.87 7.44 -3.07
CA GLU A 184 -0.76 6.45 -1.97
C GLU A 184 -1.11 7.07 -0.61
N LEU A 185 -0.57 8.26 -0.28
CA LEU A 185 -0.89 8.96 0.96
C LEU A 185 -2.36 9.39 1.04
N ARG A 186 -2.96 9.82 -0.07
CA ARG A 186 -4.38 10.16 -0.18
C ARG A 186 -5.26 8.93 0.08
N VAL A 187 -4.96 7.79 -0.55
CA VAL A 187 -5.68 6.52 -0.33
C VAL A 187 -5.54 6.08 1.12
N ALA A 188 -4.34 6.10 1.70
CA ALA A 188 -4.13 5.77 3.12
C ALA A 188 -4.91 6.69 4.08
N HIS A 189 -5.10 7.97 3.74
CA HIS A 189 -5.96 8.89 4.48
C HIS A 189 -7.47 8.58 4.30
N GLU A 190 -7.91 8.22 3.10
CA GLU A 190 -9.29 7.81 2.80
C GLU A 190 -9.64 6.50 3.52
N GLU A 191 -8.77 5.49 3.49
CA GLU A 191 -8.90 4.25 4.27
C GLU A 191 -8.92 4.52 5.78
N THR A 192 -8.02 5.38 6.28
CA THR A 192 -8.00 5.79 7.69
C THR A 192 -9.30 6.49 8.10
N ALA A 193 -9.92 7.27 7.21
CA ALA A 193 -11.22 7.90 7.45
C ALA A 193 -12.35 6.87 7.45
N ALA A 194 -12.37 5.94 6.50
CA ALA A 194 -13.35 4.85 6.43
C ALA A 194 -13.32 3.97 7.69
N VAL A 195 -12.14 3.47 8.10
CA VAL A 195 -11.99 2.64 9.32
C VAL A 195 -12.40 3.40 10.58
N ARG A 196 -12.15 4.72 10.66
CA ARG A 196 -12.66 5.55 11.78
C ARG A 196 -14.17 5.68 11.75
N GLN A 197 -14.77 5.82 10.57
CA GLN A 197 -16.22 5.87 10.42
C GLN A 197 -16.86 4.53 10.81
N GLU A 198 -16.38 3.40 10.28
CA GLU A 198 -16.84 2.05 10.63
C GLU A 198 -16.73 1.78 12.13
N LEU A 199 -15.58 2.12 12.74
CA LEU A 199 -15.38 2.00 14.19
C LEU A 199 -16.35 2.88 14.98
N SER A 200 -16.72 4.07 14.48
CA SER A 200 -17.74 4.91 15.12
C SER A 200 -19.15 4.32 14.99
N GLN A 201 -19.50 3.76 13.83
CA GLN A 201 -20.79 3.12 13.58
C GLN A 201 -20.95 1.84 14.42
N SER A 202 -19.90 1.00 14.49
CA SER A 202 -19.83 -0.19 15.34
C SER A 202 -19.96 0.15 16.83
N ARG A 203 -19.36 1.25 17.30
CA ARG A 203 -19.55 1.74 18.67
C ARG A 203 -20.99 2.20 18.93
N ILE A 204 -21.61 2.90 17.98
CA ILE A 204 -23.00 3.36 18.10
C ILE A 204 -23.96 2.17 18.11
N SER A 205 -23.80 1.18 17.22
CA SER A 205 -24.66 -0.02 17.20
C SER A 205 -24.48 -0.85 18.47
N HIS A 206 -23.25 -1.10 18.91
CA HIS A 206 -22.99 -1.83 20.16
C HIS A 206 -23.58 -1.11 21.38
N LEU A 207 -23.52 0.23 21.46
CA LEU A 207 -24.17 0.97 22.54
C LEU A 207 -25.70 0.84 22.48
N ALA A 208 -26.30 0.93 21.30
CA ALA A 208 -27.74 0.74 21.12
C ALA A 208 -28.21 -0.69 21.47
N GLU A 209 -27.47 -1.72 21.05
CA GLU A 209 -27.71 -3.11 21.42
C GLU A 209 -27.58 -3.33 22.94
N LEU A 210 -26.58 -2.73 23.57
CA LEU A 210 -26.34 -2.84 25.00
C LEU A 210 -27.42 -2.12 25.82
N ASP A 211 -27.91 -0.96 25.37
CA ASP A 211 -29.04 -0.27 26.00
C ASP A 211 -30.38 -0.97 25.73
N GLN A 212 -30.56 -1.61 24.57
CA GLN A 212 -31.70 -2.51 24.31
C GLN A 212 -31.66 -3.73 25.25
N GLN A 213 -30.50 -4.35 25.45
CA GLN A 213 -30.32 -5.46 26.41
C GLN A 213 -30.63 -5.03 27.84
N LYS A 214 -30.20 -3.83 28.28
CA LYS A 214 -30.61 -3.25 29.57
C LYS A 214 -32.13 -3.07 29.66
N GLY A 215 -32.77 -2.57 28.60
CA GLY A 215 -34.23 -2.38 28.55
C GLY A 215 -34.98 -3.71 28.72
N VAL A 216 -34.60 -4.74 27.95
CA VAL A 216 -35.17 -6.09 28.05
C VAL A 216 -34.90 -6.71 29.42
N ALA A 217 -33.71 -6.51 30.00
CA ALA A 217 -33.40 -6.97 31.35
C ALA A 217 -34.23 -6.24 32.42
N ALA A 218 -34.48 -4.94 32.26
CA ALA A 218 -35.35 -4.16 33.15
C ALA A 218 -36.80 -4.64 33.08
N GLU A 219 -37.36 -4.86 31.88
CA GLU A 219 -38.68 -5.47 31.71
C GLU A 219 -38.78 -6.87 32.34
N GLN A 220 -37.72 -7.68 32.23
CA GLN A 220 -37.68 -9.00 32.86
C GLN A 220 -37.63 -8.91 34.38
N ILE A 221 -36.86 -7.96 34.94
CA ILE A 221 -36.82 -7.70 36.39
C ILE A 221 -38.18 -7.17 36.88
N GLU A 222 -38.84 -6.29 36.14
CA GLU A 222 -40.17 -5.78 36.45
C GLU A 222 -41.20 -6.92 36.47
N ARG A 223 -41.29 -7.72 35.40
CA ARG A 223 -42.15 -8.91 35.35
C ARG A 223 -41.83 -9.92 36.45
N LEU A 224 -40.57 -10.11 36.82
CA LEU A 224 -40.19 -10.97 37.94
C LEU A 224 -40.65 -10.39 39.28
N ASN A 225 -40.58 -9.07 39.47
CA ASN A 225 -41.09 -8.40 40.66
C ASN A 225 -42.63 -8.48 40.74
N GLU A 226 -43.36 -8.30 39.64
CA GLU A 226 -44.82 -8.52 39.57
C GLU A 226 -45.19 -9.97 39.92
N ASN A 227 -44.47 -10.95 39.36
CA ASN A 227 -44.66 -12.36 39.68
C ASN A 227 -44.31 -12.67 41.16
N LEU A 228 -43.31 -12.01 41.75
CA LEU A 228 -42.99 -12.13 43.17
C LEU A 228 -44.05 -11.46 44.08
N VAL A 229 -44.61 -10.31 43.70
CA VAL A 229 -45.69 -9.65 44.44
C VAL A 229 -46.97 -10.50 44.39
N THR A 230 -47.35 -11.01 43.22
CA THR A 230 -48.52 -11.89 43.09
C THR A 230 -48.31 -13.26 43.74
N ALA A 231 -47.09 -13.79 43.75
CA ALA A 231 -46.74 -15.00 44.52
C ALA A 231 -46.78 -14.76 46.04
N ARG A 232 -46.31 -13.60 46.52
CA ARG A 232 -46.42 -13.18 47.93
C ARG A 232 -47.88 -13.06 48.36
N ALA A 233 -48.71 -12.32 47.62
CA ALA A 233 -50.13 -12.18 47.92
C ALA A 233 -50.90 -13.52 47.90
N ARG A 234 -50.52 -14.44 47.01
CA ARG A 234 -51.05 -15.83 47.03
C ARG A 234 -50.59 -16.61 48.25
N LEU A 235 -49.34 -16.47 48.67
CA LEU A 235 -48.81 -17.14 49.86
C LEU A 235 -49.47 -16.58 51.13
N GLU A 236 -49.62 -15.27 51.21
CA GLU A 236 -50.30 -14.52 52.28
C GLU A 236 -51.76 -14.97 52.42
N SER A 237 -52.52 -15.03 51.31
CA SER A 237 -53.89 -15.57 51.31
C SER A 237 -53.97 -17.08 51.62
N VAL A 238 -52.93 -17.86 51.29
CA VAL A 238 -52.85 -19.27 51.71
C VAL A 238 -52.52 -19.40 53.19
N THR A 239 -51.74 -18.48 53.78
CA THR A 239 -51.55 -18.43 55.24
C THR A 239 -52.80 -17.96 55.98
N GLU A 240 -53.51 -16.94 55.49
CA GLU A 240 -54.82 -16.54 56.02
C GLU A 240 -55.80 -17.73 56.00
N GLN A 241 -55.94 -18.42 54.87
CA GLN A 241 -56.77 -19.63 54.77
C GLN A 241 -56.30 -20.79 55.66
N ALA A 242 -55.00 -20.88 55.95
CA ALA A 242 -54.47 -21.88 56.87
C ALA A 242 -54.79 -21.53 58.33
N GLU A 243 -54.68 -20.26 58.71
CA GLU A 243 -55.06 -19.74 60.03
C GLU A 243 -56.58 -19.83 60.25
N GLU A 244 -57.41 -19.47 59.27
CA GLU A 244 -58.86 -19.67 59.29
C GLU A 244 -59.22 -21.15 59.49
N ARG A 245 -58.58 -22.06 58.74
CA ARG A 245 -58.79 -23.52 58.90
C ARG A 245 -58.30 -24.01 60.25
N GLN A 246 -57.19 -23.50 60.79
CA GLN A 246 -56.66 -23.88 62.08
C GLN A 246 -57.54 -23.36 63.23
N MET A 247 -58.09 -22.15 63.11
CA MET A 247 -59.12 -21.62 64.00
C MET A 247 -60.39 -22.46 63.93
N ALA A 248 -60.90 -22.80 62.74
CA ALA A 248 -62.06 -23.66 62.57
C ALA A 248 -61.83 -25.10 63.09
N LEU A 249 -60.60 -25.62 63.00
CA LEU A 249 -60.19 -26.88 63.63
C LEU A 249 -60.15 -26.77 65.16
N GLY A 250 -59.66 -25.67 65.72
CA GLY A 250 -59.74 -25.40 67.16
C GLY A 250 -61.19 -25.29 67.63
N ASP A 251 -62.03 -24.58 66.87
CA ASP A 251 -63.45 -24.35 67.16
C ASP A 251 -64.26 -25.66 67.10
N THR A 252 -63.94 -26.54 66.16
CA THR A 252 -64.52 -27.91 66.08
C THR A 252 -63.96 -28.86 67.13
N GLN A 253 -62.69 -28.71 67.55
CA GLN A 253 -62.13 -29.43 68.70
C GLN A 253 -62.78 -28.99 70.02
N VAL A 254 -63.06 -27.71 70.21
CA VAL A 254 -63.81 -27.19 71.38
C VAL A 254 -65.25 -27.71 71.37
N LYS A 255 -65.92 -27.72 70.22
CA LYS A 255 -67.27 -28.31 70.08
C LYS A 255 -67.27 -29.83 70.31
N LEU A 256 -66.23 -30.54 69.87
CA LEU A 256 -66.04 -31.96 70.16
C LEU A 256 -65.84 -32.20 71.66
N ALA A 257 -64.97 -31.42 72.32
CA ALA A 257 -64.73 -31.52 73.76
C ALA A 257 -65.97 -31.17 74.59
N GLN A 258 -66.78 -30.20 74.15
CA GLN A 258 -68.08 -29.90 74.76
C GLN A 258 -69.08 -31.04 74.58
N ALA A 259 -69.15 -31.64 73.38
CA ALA A 259 -70.00 -32.82 73.14
C ALA A 259 -69.54 -34.06 73.92
N GLN A 260 -68.23 -34.24 74.12
CA GLN A 260 -67.65 -35.28 74.98
C GLN A 260 -68.00 -35.03 76.44
N ALA A 261 -67.80 -33.81 76.97
CA ALA A 261 -68.19 -33.46 78.34
C ALA A 261 -69.71 -33.57 78.57
N GLN A 262 -70.55 -33.29 77.57
CA GLN A 262 -71.99 -33.53 77.63
C GLN A 262 -72.33 -35.03 77.64
N ALA A 263 -71.62 -35.86 76.87
CA ALA A 263 -71.78 -37.32 76.89
C ALA A 263 -71.27 -37.95 78.21
N GLU A 264 -70.21 -37.41 78.79
CA GLU A 264 -69.70 -37.79 80.12
C GLU A 264 -70.68 -37.39 81.22
N ALA A 265 -71.21 -36.17 81.21
CA ALA A 265 -72.25 -35.73 82.14
C ALA A 265 -73.54 -36.55 82.01
N ALA A 266 -73.97 -36.89 80.78
CA ALA A 266 -75.10 -37.78 80.55
C ALA A 266 -74.82 -39.22 81.05
N ASN A 267 -73.59 -39.71 80.96
CA ASN A 267 -73.18 -40.98 81.57
C ASN A 267 -73.16 -40.91 83.10
N GLU A 268 -72.70 -39.80 83.69
CA GLU A 268 -72.81 -39.59 85.15
C GLU A 268 -74.28 -39.58 85.61
N GLU A 269 -75.17 -38.89 84.88
CA GLU A 269 -76.60 -38.93 85.20
C GLU A 269 -77.19 -40.32 85.01
N LEU A 270 -76.82 -41.07 83.97
CA LEU A 270 -77.23 -42.48 83.81
C LEU A 270 -76.72 -43.36 84.96
N VAL A 271 -75.51 -43.13 85.47
CA VAL A 271 -74.97 -43.83 86.64
C VAL A 271 -75.72 -43.43 87.92
N ARG A 272 -76.01 -42.15 88.14
CA ARG A 272 -76.81 -41.67 89.28
C ARG A 272 -78.25 -42.20 89.24
N VAL A 273 -78.87 -42.24 88.06
CA VAL A 273 -80.23 -42.78 87.85
C VAL A 273 -80.25 -44.29 88.09
N ARG A 274 -79.24 -45.04 87.64
CA ARG A 274 -79.08 -46.47 87.97
C ARG A 274 -78.91 -46.68 89.48
N ALA A 275 -78.01 -45.96 90.14
CA ALA A 275 -77.83 -46.06 91.59
C ALA A 275 -79.09 -45.67 92.38
N ALA A 276 -79.84 -44.66 91.92
CA ALA A 276 -81.13 -44.30 92.52
C ALA A 276 -82.20 -45.38 92.30
N LEU A 277 -82.20 -46.06 91.14
CA LEU A 277 -83.06 -47.20 90.86
C LEU A 277 -82.70 -48.40 91.76
N ASP A 278 -81.41 -48.75 91.89
CA ASP A 278 -80.93 -49.82 92.77
C ASP A 278 -81.33 -49.58 94.24
N VAL A 279 -81.19 -48.34 94.74
CA VAL A 279 -81.65 -47.95 96.08
C VAL A 279 -83.17 -48.08 96.21
N LYS A 280 -83.95 -47.79 95.16
CA LYS A 280 -85.41 -47.99 95.16
C LYS A 280 -85.81 -49.46 95.10
N GLN A 281 -85.05 -50.28 94.37
CA GLN A 281 -85.19 -51.74 94.33
C GLN A 281 -84.98 -52.32 95.75
N GLN A 282 -83.87 -51.98 96.39
CA GLN A 282 -83.55 -52.41 97.76
C GLN A 282 -84.58 -51.93 98.80
N GLN A 283 -85.15 -50.73 98.62
CA GLN A 283 -86.25 -50.25 99.47
C GLN A 283 -87.54 -51.05 99.27
N ALA A 284 -87.85 -51.51 98.05
CA ALA A 284 -89.00 -52.38 97.80
C ALA A 284 -88.81 -53.77 98.41
N ASP A 285 -87.64 -54.38 98.23
CA ASP A 285 -87.30 -55.70 98.78
C ASP A 285 -87.31 -55.69 100.32
N GLY A 286 -86.76 -54.63 100.93
CA GLY A 286 -86.80 -54.43 102.38
C GLY A 286 -88.21 -54.29 102.96
N LEU A 287 -89.11 -53.61 102.24
CA LEU A 287 -90.53 -53.50 102.63
C LEU A 287 -91.27 -54.83 102.48
N GLN A 288 -91.00 -55.62 101.43
CA GLN A 288 -91.57 -56.97 101.30
C GLN A 288 -91.12 -57.88 102.45
N LEU A 289 -89.86 -57.81 102.87
CA LEU A 289 -89.34 -58.58 104.01
C LEU A 289 -90.02 -58.20 105.33
N GLN A 290 -90.31 -56.91 105.54
CA GLN A 290 -91.07 -56.42 106.71
C GLN A 290 -92.52 -56.93 106.71
N VAL A 291 -93.21 -56.91 105.56
CA VAL A 291 -94.57 -57.46 105.42
C VAL A 291 -94.60 -58.96 105.73
N ALA A 292 -93.63 -59.74 105.22
CA ALA A 292 -93.52 -61.16 105.53
C ALA A 292 -93.27 -61.42 107.03
N THR A 293 -92.44 -60.60 107.67
CA THR A 293 -92.11 -60.71 109.11
C THR A 293 -93.32 -60.41 109.99
N LEU A 294 -94.07 -59.33 109.68
CA LEU A 294 -95.31 -58.99 110.39
C LEU A 294 -96.41 -60.05 110.20
N GLY A 295 -96.50 -60.66 109.01
CA GLY A 295 -97.41 -61.78 108.75
C GLY A 295 -97.12 -63.00 109.63
N ALA A 296 -95.84 -63.35 109.80
CA ALA A 296 -95.42 -64.43 110.69
C ALA A 296 -95.77 -64.13 112.17
N GLN A 297 -95.44 -62.93 112.65
CA GLN A 297 -95.76 -62.49 114.02
C GLN A 297 -97.26 -62.50 114.30
N HIS A 298 -98.10 -62.09 113.35
CA HIS A 298 -99.55 -62.10 113.55
C HIS A 298 -100.14 -63.52 113.65
N ALA A 299 -99.65 -64.46 112.84
CA ALA A 299 -100.03 -65.87 112.91
C ALA A 299 -99.59 -66.55 114.22
N GLU A 300 -98.43 -66.16 114.77
CA GLU A 300 -97.95 -66.64 116.08
C GLU A 300 -98.79 -66.08 117.25
N LEU A 301 -99.19 -64.81 117.16
CA LEU A 301 -100.11 -64.18 118.12
C LEU A 301 -101.51 -64.82 118.10
N GLN A 302 -102.01 -65.25 116.93
CA GLN A 302 -103.28 -65.97 116.83
C GLN A 302 -103.19 -67.37 117.48
N ARG A 303 -102.06 -68.08 117.29
CA ARG A 303 -101.84 -69.39 117.94
C ARG A 303 -101.84 -69.27 119.46
N SER A 304 -101.10 -68.32 120.03
CA SER A 304 -101.06 -68.13 121.49
C SER A 304 -102.42 -67.73 122.09
N HIS A 305 -103.23 -66.95 121.36
CA HIS A 305 -104.61 -66.64 121.77
C HIS A 305 -105.49 -67.91 121.80
N THR A 306 -105.44 -68.75 120.76
CA THR A 306 -106.24 -70.00 120.73
C THR A 306 -105.85 -71.00 121.81
N THR A 307 -104.57 -71.10 122.18
CA THR A 307 -104.15 -71.95 123.32
C THR A 307 -104.64 -71.41 124.65
N LEU A 308 -104.60 -70.09 124.87
CA LEU A 308 -105.09 -69.46 126.11
C LEU A 308 -106.62 -69.61 126.27
N GLN A 309 -107.38 -69.57 125.18
CA GLN A 309 -108.82 -69.86 125.21
C GLN A 309 -109.10 -71.31 125.63
N ALA A 310 -108.38 -72.27 125.05
CA ALA A 310 -108.54 -73.69 125.39
C ALA A 310 -108.17 -74.02 126.86
N ASP A 311 -107.22 -73.30 127.46
CA ASP A 311 -106.91 -73.46 128.88
C ASP A 311 -107.93 -72.78 129.80
N ALA A 312 -108.49 -71.63 129.41
CA ALA A 312 -109.56 -70.97 130.17
C ALA A 312 -110.83 -71.84 130.29
N GLU A 313 -111.14 -72.67 129.29
CA GLU A 313 -112.25 -73.62 129.34
C GLU A 313 -111.99 -74.80 130.29
N LYS A 314 -110.75 -75.32 130.35
CA LYS A 314 -110.35 -76.36 131.32
C LYS A 314 -110.52 -75.86 132.76
N TRP A 315 -110.11 -74.63 133.04
CA TRP A 315 -110.26 -74.02 134.37
C TRP A 315 -111.73 -73.82 134.78
N ARG A 316 -112.65 -73.60 133.83
CA ARG A 316 -114.09 -73.59 134.12
C ARG A 316 -114.63 -74.98 134.47
N GLN A 317 -114.28 -76.00 133.68
CA GLN A 317 -114.70 -77.39 133.96
C GLN A 317 -114.19 -77.86 135.34
N ALA A 318 -112.95 -77.51 135.72
CA ALA A 318 -112.42 -77.79 137.04
C ALA A 318 -113.15 -77.07 138.20
N ALA A 319 -113.80 -75.93 137.96
CA ALA A 319 -114.61 -75.24 138.95
C ALA A 319 -116.01 -75.87 139.13
N ASP A 320 -116.61 -76.33 138.03
CA ASP A 320 -117.89 -77.05 138.05
C ASP A 320 -117.76 -78.45 138.70
N GLU A 321 -116.62 -79.12 138.55
CA GLU A 321 -116.35 -80.39 139.26
C GLU A 321 -116.18 -80.19 140.77
N ASN A 322 -115.38 -79.19 141.18
CA ASN A 322 -115.14 -78.90 142.61
C ASN A 322 -116.42 -78.45 143.35
N SER A 323 -117.31 -77.70 142.69
CA SER A 323 -118.58 -77.30 143.30
C SER A 323 -119.56 -78.47 143.48
N ARG A 324 -119.51 -79.49 142.61
CA ARG A 324 -120.25 -80.75 142.78
C ARG A 324 -119.70 -81.61 143.92
N GLU A 325 -118.38 -81.69 144.07
CA GLU A 325 -117.74 -82.37 145.20
C GLU A 325 -118.10 -81.70 146.54
N LEU A 326 -118.05 -80.36 146.61
CA LEU A 326 -118.46 -79.60 147.79
C LEU A 326 -119.94 -79.80 148.16
N ALA A 327 -120.83 -79.95 147.17
CA ALA A 327 -122.23 -80.28 147.43
C ALA A 327 -122.40 -81.67 148.07
N LYS A 328 -121.66 -82.69 147.59
CA LYS A 328 -121.66 -84.05 148.19
C LYS A 328 -121.13 -84.04 149.63
N THR A 329 -119.99 -83.39 149.87
CA THR A 329 -119.40 -83.34 151.22
C THR A 329 -120.28 -82.59 152.22
N THR A 330 -120.99 -81.55 151.77
CA THR A 330 -121.96 -80.82 152.61
C THR A 330 -123.13 -81.72 153.02
N GLY A 331 -123.67 -82.52 152.11
CA GLY A 331 -124.71 -83.51 152.43
C GLY A 331 -124.23 -84.60 153.39
N GLY A 332 -123.02 -85.13 153.17
CA GLY A 332 -122.40 -86.11 154.07
C GLY A 332 -122.20 -85.58 155.49
N LEU A 333 -121.75 -84.32 155.64
CA LEU A 333 -121.57 -83.71 156.97
C LEU A 333 -122.91 -83.48 157.70
N GLN A 334 -123.99 -83.17 156.97
CA GLN A 334 -125.33 -83.02 157.56
C GLN A 334 -125.87 -84.35 158.08
N GLU A 335 -125.65 -85.47 157.38
CA GLU A 335 -126.05 -86.80 157.87
C GLU A 335 -125.21 -87.24 159.08
N VAL A 336 -123.91 -86.92 159.11
CA VAL A 336 -123.07 -87.15 160.30
C VAL A 336 -123.52 -86.28 161.49
N LEU A 337 -123.99 -85.05 161.26
CA LEU A 337 -124.59 -84.19 162.30
C LEU A 337 -125.96 -84.71 162.77
N ARG A 338 -126.74 -85.35 161.89
CA ARG A 338 -127.99 -86.04 162.24
C ARG A 338 -127.71 -87.24 163.16
N GLN A 339 -126.76 -88.10 162.79
CA GLN A 339 -126.36 -89.26 163.59
C GLN A 339 -125.69 -88.86 164.91
N ASN A 340 -124.86 -87.79 164.92
CA ASN A 340 -124.33 -87.25 166.18
C ASN A 340 -125.40 -86.58 167.05
N SER A 341 -126.49 -86.04 166.51
CA SER A 341 -127.59 -85.53 167.36
C SER A 341 -128.44 -86.67 167.95
N GLU A 342 -128.58 -87.81 167.27
CA GLU A 342 -129.13 -89.05 167.84
C GLU A 342 -128.23 -89.70 168.91
N LEU A 343 -126.92 -89.42 168.91
CA LEU A 343 -125.99 -89.86 169.97
C LEU A 343 -125.82 -88.82 171.09
N MET A 344 -125.88 -87.52 170.78
CA MET A 344 -125.83 -86.45 171.80
C MET A 344 -127.12 -86.34 172.60
N THR A 345 -128.26 -86.81 172.07
CA THR A 345 -129.47 -87.10 172.86
C THR A 345 -129.33 -88.32 173.78
N ARG A 346 -128.20 -89.05 173.72
CA ARG A 346 -127.85 -90.12 174.67
C ARG A 346 -126.74 -89.74 175.66
N LEU A 347 -125.81 -88.80 175.37
CA LEU A 347 -124.62 -88.57 176.23
C LEU A 347 -124.09 -87.14 176.55
N SER A 348 -124.54 -86.02 175.94
CA SER A 348 -124.22 -84.62 176.39
C SER A 348 -122.72 -84.13 176.26
N PRO A 349 -122.29 -82.89 176.69
CA PRO A 349 -122.65 -81.57 176.10
C PRO A 349 -121.53 -80.45 175.97
N THR A 350 -121.84 -79.33 175.24
CA THR A 350 -121.39 -77.89 175.38
C THR A 350 -120.26 -77.17 174.54
N LYS A 351 -120.66 -76.02 173.91
CA LYS A 351 -120.10 -74.61 173.89
C LYS A 351 -119.05 -73.99 172.88
N SER A 352 -119.49 -72.90 172.19
CA SER A 352 -118.84 -71.55 171.89
C SER A 352 -117.61 -71.35 170.96
N ARG A 353 -117.27 -70.15 170.35
CA ARG A 353 -118.00 -68.95 169.78
C ARG A 353 -117.02 -67.87 169.14
N HIS A 354 -117.46 -67.08 168.13
CA HIS A 354 -116.83 -65.83 167.49
C HIS A 354 -115.56 -66.06 166.58
N SER A 355 -114.93 -65.14 165.79
CA SER A 355 -114.94 -63.66 165.44
C SER A 355 -114.23 -63.43 164.03
N SER A 356 -113.87 -62.28 163.37
CA SER A 356 -114.24 -60.82 163.29
C SER A 356 -113.36 -59.98 162.27
N ALA A 357 -113.93 -58.97 161.55
CA ALA A 357 -113.30 -57.70 160.98
C ALA A 357 -112.25 -57.73 159.79
N THR A 358 -111.77 -56.59 159.19
CA THR A 358 -112.35 -55.60 158.19
C THR A 358 -111.25 -54.69 157.52
N GLU A 359 -111.54 -54.03 156.37
CA GLU A 359 -110.92 -52.77 155.81
C GLU A 359 -109.43 -52.77 155.30
N LYS A 360 -108.80 -51.78 154.56
CA LYS A 360 -109.09 -50.44 153.92
C LYS A 360 -108.13 -50.18 152.67
N PRO A 361 -108.13 -49.05 151.90
CA PRO A 361 -107.56 -48.92 150.52
C PRO A 361 -106.44 -47.87 150.25
N SER A 362 -105.99 -47.74 148.97
CA SER A 362 -105.28 -46.60 148.32
C SER A 362 -105.61 -46.62 146.80
N ALA A 363 -105.95 -45.58 146.02
CA ALA A 363 -105.57 -44.15 145.89
C ALA A 363 -104.30 -43.91 145.02
N GLY A 364 -104.46 -43.23 143.85
CA GLY A 364 -103.39 -43.06 142.84
C GLY A 364 -103.80 -42.38 141.49
N LYS A 365 -104.17 -41.09 141.56
CA LYS A 365 -104.28 -40.05 140.49
C LYS A 365 -103.01 -39.92 139.56
N PRO A 366 -102.95 -39.04 138.50
CA PRO A 366 -103.88 -38.66 137.40
C PRO A 366 -103.19 -38.11 136.08
N ASP A 367 -103.91 -37.27 135.31
CA ASP A 367 -103.48 -36.07 134.52
C ASP A 367 -103.00 -36.18 133.04
N GLU A 368 -102.72 -35.00 132.45
CA GLU A 368 -103.10 -34.57 131.09
C GLU A 368 -101.86 -34.11 130.22
N PRO A 369 -101.88 -33.16 129.25
CA PRO A 369 -101.19 -33.35 127.95
C PRO A 369 -99.79 -32.66 127.87
N LYS A 370 -98.95 -32.96 126.86
CA LYS A 370 -99.08 -32.45 125.48
C LYS A 370 -98.21 -33.17 124.46
#